data_AF-A0A937TV34-F1
#
_entry.id   AF-A0A937TV34-F1
#
_cell.length_a   1.000
_cell.length_b   1.000
_cell.length_c   1.000
_cell.angle_alpha   90.00
_cell.angle_beta   90.00
_cell.angle_gamma   90.00
#
_symmetry.space_group_name_H-M   'P 1'
#
loop_
_entity.id
_entity.type
_entity.pdbx_description
1 polymer ?
#
loop_
_entity_poly.entity_id
_entity_poly.type
_entity_poly.pdbx_seq_one_letter_code
_entity_poly.pdbx_strand_id
1 'polypeptide(L)'
;MGEPNGAASDQPAYLGPQAPCVYCGQVIDRIADRCPHCRTSYSFAVRKASREVIGDWSYLDSRNPSGRGVTFETLIKMIEKGRIKRDSVVRGPTTHYDWTYAAAAPRLAKYLGVCPHCFAEAKPEDTYCDQCQLNMNERPAEARPGATPDEIKDPLHKASYQMEERLAEAARGDRETAAPPRPSPAAAARPAPSRGPAPRPEPKTTAAAQAVAALAESTSERPSRVVPAPPRGRPKLWIVLVLTWVTLIPVLLVLAFAVPGFPLHDTLRSVFGGGTTVPPENPPQHPPPSTPDPDWLQARLAEADQAEQEKDYETAIAIYEDIIARTGDTSWLQRVETIRKKPEEERQARLQQLRDRLQTADDLSSQGRYDDALAVLRNIGKDDRSLLASLGVGVENMEKTILAAQTKAAEAQRRKELATRLAQAVQLRLENKLPEALAAYEAIGKEFDTALVSQTIDLAKVVGDLKTQIAAASKPPEPVGPGPEPSPEAGAKAVADLMTKAADLEQKEKFAEALAALEEIKAKFDQKFWPEQLEHRIRQLKAKKEALEFFGMDGGNTKPDDKNK
;
A
#
# COMPACT_ATOMS: atom_id res chain seq x y z
N MET A 1 -13.21 32.68 -47.98
CA MET A 1 -12.67 31.46 -47.33
C MET A 1 -12.53 31.80 -45.86
N GLY A 2 -13.49 31.36 -45.04
CA GLY A 2 -13.45 31.55 -43.59
C GLY A 2 -12.98 30.26 -42.93
N GLU A 3 -11.95 30.34 -42.10
CA GLU A 3 -11.45 29.22 -41.31
C GLU A 3 -12.50 28.81 -40.26
N PRO A 4 -12.83 27.52 -40.13
CA PRO A 4 -13.68 27.05 -39.05
C PRO A 4 -12.90 27.17 -37.73
N ASN A 5 -13.32 28.09 -36.86
CA ASN A 5 -12.89 28.12 -35.47
C ASN A 5 -13.20 26.77 -34.82
N GLY A 6 -12.16 25.96 -34.66
CA GLY A 6 -12.22 24.58 -34.22
C GLY A 6 -12.85 24.42 -32.84
N ALA A 7 -13.69 23.38 -32.74
CA ALA A 7 -14.36 22.86 -31.55
C ALA A 7 -13.36 22.31 -30.49
N ALA A 8 -12.48 23.17 -29.97
CA ALA A 8 -11.43 22.80 -29.04
C ALA A 8 -11.77 23.04 -27.55
N SER A 9 -13.02 23.34 -27.19
CA SER A 9 -13.36 23.58 -25.76
C SER A 9 -14.72 23.05 -25.29
N ASP A 10 -15.33 22.08 -25.96
CA ASP A 10 -16.57 21.44 -25.45
C ASP A 10 -16.31 20.41 -24.34
N GLN A 11 -15.06 20.26 -23.91
CA GLN A 11 -14.76 19.44 -22.74
C GLN A 11 -15.37 20.12 -21.50
N PRO A 12 -16.31 19.47 -20.80
CA PRO A 12 -17.01 20.11 -19.69
C PRO A 12 -16.03 20.51 -18.60
N ALA A 13 -16.27 21.66 -17.96
CA ALA A 13 -15.34 22.27 -17.00
C ALA A 13 -14.87 21.31 -15.88
N TYR A 14 -15.69 20.34 -15.47
CA TYR A 14 -15.34 19.34 -14.45
C TYR A 14 -14.28 18.31 -14.88
N LEU A 15 -13.98 18.21 -16.19
CA LEU A 15 -12.88 17.41 -16.73
C LEU A 15 -11.62 18.25 -17.03
N GLY A 16 -11.71 19.58 -16.88
CA GLY A 16 -10.59 20.47 -17.16
C GLY A 16 -9.46 20.39 -16.12
N PRO A 17 -8.37 21.15 -16.35
CA PRO A 17 -7.25 21.26 -15.40
C PRO A 17 -7.65 21.97 -14.10
N GLN A 18 -8.86 22.51 -14.01
CA GLN A 18 -9.37 23.18 -12.83
C GLN A 18 -10.18 22.25 -11.93
N ALA A 19 -10.19 22.54 -10.63
CA ALA A 19 -11.04 21.87 -9.65
C ALA A 19 -11.47 22.86 -8.55
N PRO A 20 -12.60 22.64 -7.88
CA PRO A 20 -13.00 23.45 -6.75
C PRO A 20 -12.02 23.23 -5.59
N CYS A 21 -11.65 24.31 -4.93
CA CYS A 21 -10.90 24.23 -3.69
C CYS A 21 -11.74 23.50 -2.64
N VAL A 22 -11.21 22.40 -2.09
CA VAL A 22 -11.90 21.57 -1.08
C VAL A 22 -12.41 22.34 0.15
N TYR A 23 -11.87 23.54 0.43
CA TYR A 23 -12.23 24.37 1.58
C TYR A 23 -13.24 25.49 1.27
N CYS A 24 -13.00 26.30 0.23
CA CYS A 24 -13.82 27.47 -0.08
C CYS A 24 -14.68 27.32 -1.33
N GLY A 25 -14.56 26.20 -2.05
CA GLY A 25 -15.29 25.91 -3.27
C GLY A 25 -14.90 26.74 -4.50
N GLN A 26 -14.00 27.71 -4.36
CA GLN A 26 -13.51 28.51 -5.50
C GLN A 26 -12.75 27.62 -6.47
N VAL A 27 -13.03 27.77 -7.77
CA VAL A 27 -12.38 26.99 -8.82
C VAL A 27 -10.94 27.47 -9.00
N ILE A 28 -10.00 26.56 -8.87
CA ILE A 28 -8.56 26.81 -8.94
C ILE A 28 -7.89 25.79 -9.87
N ASP A 29 -6.62 26.01 -10.19
CA ASP A 29 -5.82 25.04 -10.94
C ASP A 29 -5.50 23.80 -10.09
N ARG A 30 -5.71 22.58 -10.61
CA ARG A 30 -5.50 21.31 -9.89
C ARG A 30 -4.06 21.13 -9.42
N ILE A 31 -3.10 21.75 -10.10
CA ILE A 31 -1.67 21.67 -9.75
C ILE A 31 -1.25 22.65 -8.66
N ALA A 32 -2.15 23.51 -8.16
CA ALA A 32 -1.79 24.49 -7.14
C ALA A 32 -1.70 23.85 -5.75
N ASP A 33 -0.56 24.03 -5.05
CA ASP A 33 -0.37 23.54 -3.67
C ASP A 33 -1.22 24.26 -2.61
N ARG A 34 -1.68 25.48 -2.94
CA ARG A 34 -2.47 26.34 -2.06
C ARG A 34 -3.56 27.05 -2.85
N CYS A 35 -4.70 27.24 -2.21
CA CYS A 35 -5.77 28.04 -2.80
C CYS A 35 -5.36 29.53 -2.86
N PRO A 36 -5.38 30.21 -4.01
CA PRO A 36 -5.14 31.66 -4.08
C PRO A 36 -6.21 32.48 -3.34
N HIS A 37 -7.42 31.94 -3.16
CA HIS A 37 -8.53 32.66 -2.52
C HIS A 37 -8.49 32.55 -1.00
N CYS A 38 -8.49 31.33 -0.43
CA CYS A 38 -8.51 31.13 1.02
C CYS A 38 -7.12 30.93 1.64
N ARG A 39 -6.06 30.83 0.83
CA ARG A 39 -4.66 30.62 1.24
C ARG A 39 -4.39 29.31 1.99
N THR A 40 -5.40 28.46 2.17
CA THR A 40 -5.28 27.14 2.80
C THR A 40 -4.46 26.19 1.92
N SER A 41 -3.54 25.45 2.53
CA SER A 41 -2.79 24.39 1.86
C SER A 41 -3.63 23.13 1.69
N TYR A 42 -3.40 22.40 0.60
CA TYR A 42 -4.02 21.09 0.38
C TYR A 42 -3.34 19.95 1.14
N SER A 43 -2.66 20.26 2.25
CA SER A 43 -2.04 19.25 3.09
C SER A 43 -3.09 18.33 3.71
N PHE A 44 -2.75 17.04 3.82
CA PHE A 44 -3.64 16.01 4.34
C PHE A 44 -4.21 16.34 5.73
N ALA A 45 -3.38 16.89 6.62
CA ALA A 45 -3.81 17.30 7.95
C ALA A 45 -4.94 18.34 7.93
N VAL A 46 -4.90 19.29 6.98
CA VAL A 46 -5.90 20.35 6.89
C VAL A 46 -7.17 19.83 6.21
N ARG A 47 -7.05 18.90 5.24
CA ARG A 47 -8.22 18.21 4.66
C ARG A 47 -8.92 17.37 5.72
N LYS A 48 -8.18 16.66 6.57
CA LYS A 48 -8.75 15.88 7.68
C LYS A 48 -9.56 16.78 8.63
N ALA A 49 -9.01 17.95 8.99
CA ALA A 49 -9.70 18.92 9.84
C ALA A 49 -10.98 19.49 9.19
N SER A 50 -11.01 19.71 7.87
CA SER A 50 -12.24 20.19 7.21
C SER A 50 -13.35 19.15 7.17
N ARG A 51 -13.00 17.86 7.11
CA ARG A 51 -13.97 16.74 7.11
C ARG A 51 -14.69 16.56 8.45
N GLU A 52 -14.16 17.11 9.54
CA GLU A 52 -14.82 17.08 10.86
C GLU A 52 -16.05 18.00 10.92
N VAL A 53 -16.17 18.95 9.97
CA VAL A 53 -17.34 19.83 9.87
C VAL A 53 -18.46 19.10 9.15
N ILE A 54 -19.18 18.28 9.91
CA ILE A 54 -20.34 17.51 9.46
C ILE A 54 -21.56 18.43 9.34
N GLY A 55 -22.26 18.36 8.21
CA GLY A 55 -23.49 19.12 8.00
C GLY A 55 -24.32 18.62 6.81
N ASP A 56 -25.46 19.27 6.60
CA ASP A 56 -26.31 19.01 5.43
C ASP A 56 -25.59 19.37 4.11
N TRP A 57 -26.23 19.05 2.97
CA TRP A 57 -25.69 19.45 1.67
C TRP A 57 -25.60 20.96 1.55
N SER A 58 -24.53 21.48 0.97
CA SER A 58 -24.42 22.89 0.59
C SER A 58 -24.03 22.99 -0.87
N TYR A 59 -24.51 24.00 -1.58
CA TYR A 59 -24.03 24.36 -2.91
C TYR A 59 -23.43 25.77 -2.84
N LEU A 60 -22.40 26.03 -3.65
CA LEU A 60 -21.72 27.32 -3.65
C LEU A 60 -22.54 28.31 -4.50
N ASP A 61 -23.21 29.25 -3.84
CA ASP A 61 -23.80 30.42 -4.49
C ASP A 61 -22.81 31.57 -4.44
N SER A 62 -22.46 32.16 -5.60
CA SER A 62 -21.56 33.30 -5.66
C SER A 62 -22.08 34.53 -4.92
N ARG A 63 -23.41 34.64 -4.76
CA ARG A 63 -24.05 35.72 -3.99
C ARG A 63 -24.14 35.42 -2.50
N ASN A 64 -24.13 34.14 -2.12
CA ASN A 64 -24.25 33.71 -0.73
C ASN A 64 -23.39 32.47 -0.46
N PRO A 65 -22.06 32.62 -0.31
CA PRO A 65 -21.15 31.50 -0.10
C PRO A 65 -21.38 30.79 1.24
N SER A 66 -22.09 31.44 2.18
CA SER A 66 -22.46 30.90 3.49
C SER A 66 -23.92 30.46 3.54
N GLY A 67 -24.46 29.99 2.41
CA GLY A 67 -25.81 29.45 2.32
C GLY A 67 -26.06 28.38 3.40
N ARG A 68 -27.28 28.37 3.95
CA ARG A 68 -27.71 27.31 4.87
C ARG A 68 -27.67 25.96 4.16
N GLY A 69 -27.36 24.91 4.91
CA GLY A 69 -27.46 23.54 4.43
C GLY A 69 -28.89 23.23 3.94
N VAL A 70 -28.98 22.40 2.92
CA VAL A 70 -30.22 21.92 2.31
C VAL A 70 -30.27 20.39 2.36
N THR A 71 -31.47 19.82 2.43
CA THR A 71 -31.62 18.36 2.38
C THR A 71 -31.31 17.82 0.99
N PHE A 72 -31.01 16.52 0.88
CA PHE A 72 -30.71 15.88 -0.40
C PHE A 72 -31.89 15.96 -1.38
N GLU A 73 -33.12 15.81 -0.89
CA GLU A 73 -34.36 15.91 -1.69
C GLU A 73 -34.55 17.34 -2.22
N THR A 74 -34.16 18.34 -1.43
CA THR A 74 -34.17 19.74 -1.86
C THR A 74 -33.16 19.97 -2.98
N LEU A 75 -31.97 19.36 -2.86
CA LEU A 75 -30.93 19.41 -3.87
C LEU A 75 -31.41 18.79 -5.21
N ILE A 76 -32.10 17.65 -5.16
CA ILE A 76 -32.72 17.02 -6.35
C ILE A 76 -33.74 17.97 -7.00
N LYS A 77 -34.67 18.55 -6.20
CA LYS A 77 -35.64 19.53 -6.73
C LYS A 77 -34.97 20.76 -7.35
N MET A 78 -33.78 21.15 -6.87
CA MET A 78 -33.00 22.24 -7.46
C MET A 78 -32.32 21.85 -8.78
N ILE A 79 -31.91 20.59 -8.92
CA ILE A 79 -31.40 20.01 -10.17
C ILE A 79 -32.53 19.94 -11.21
N GLU A 80 -33.70 19.42 -10.85
CA GLU A 80 -34.88 19.35 -11.73
C GLU A 80 -35.30 20.73 -12.24
N LYS A 81 -35.17 21.77 -11.39
CA LYS A 81 -35.43 23.17 -11.75
C LYS A 81 -34.29 23.83 -12.54
N GLY A 82 -33.20 23.12 -12.81
CA GLY A 82 -32.03 23.64 -13.54
C GLY A 82 -31.19 24.67 -12.77
N ARG A 83 -31.38 24.81 -11.45
CA ARG A 83 -30.60 25.72 -10.60
C ARG A 83 -29.22 25.17 -10.28
N ILE A 84 -29.12 23.86 -10.12
CA ILE A 84 -27.86 23.14 -9.95
C ILE A 84 -27.58 22.39 -11.26
N LYS A 85 -26.39 22.61 -11.81
CA LYS A 85 -25.90 22.04 -13.07
C LYS A 85 -24.69 21.14 -12.80
N ARG A 86 -24.22 20.44 -13.84
CA ARG A 86 -23.04 19.54 -13.76
C ARG A 86 -21.78 20.22 -13.24
N ASP A 87 -21.59 21.50 -13.59
CA ASP A 87 -20.47 22.36 -13.23
C ASP A 87 -20.67 23.12 -11.91
N SER A 88 -21.83 22.97 -11.26
CA SER A 88 -22.07 23.57 -9.94
C SER A 88 -21.18 22.94 -8.88
N VAL A 89 -20.72 23.73 -7.91
CA VAL A 89 -19.86 23.27 -6.82
C VAL A 89 -20.73 22.95 -5.60
N VAL A 90 -20.61 21.74 -5.09
CA VAL A 90 -21.40 21.20 -3.97
C VAL A 90 -20.50 20.55 -2.93
N ARG A 91 -20.98 20.47 -1.69
CA ARG A 91 -20.40 19.67 -0.62
C ARG A 91 -21.51 18.94 0.13
N GLY A 92 -21.23 17.75 0.65
CA GLY A 92 -22.17 17.02 1.48
C GLY A 92 -21.64 15.68 1.96
N PRO A 93 -22.51 14.87 2.59
CA PRO A 93 -22.09 13.62 3.22
C PRO A 93 -21.46 12.60 2.27
N THR A 94 -21.77 12.62 0.97
CA THR A 94 -21.19 11.69 -0.01
C THR A 94 -19.92 12.22 -0.68
N THR A 95 -19.57 13.48 -0.44
CA THR A 95 -18.34 14.11 -0.95
C THR A 95 -17.27 14.21 0.13
N HIS A 96 -17.45 13.48 1.24
CA HIS A 96 -16.65 13.63 2.47
C HIS A 96 -16.63 15.07 2.98
N TYR A 97 -17.70 15.85 2.74
CA TYR A 97 -17.77 17.27 3.05
C TYR A 97 -16.75 18.16 2.31
N ASP A 98 -15.98 17.60 1.37
CA ASP A 98 -15.11 18.37 0.47
C ASP A 98 -15.97 19.03 -0.61
N TRP A 99 -15.65 20.27 -0.98
CA TRP A 99 -16.25 20.92 -2.15
C TRP A 99 -15.79 20.24 -3.43
N THR A 100 -16.75 19.79 -4.25
CA THR A 100 -16.52 19.11 -5.52
C THR A 100 -17.55 19.55 -6.57
N TYR A 101 -17.31 19.22 -7.84
CA TYR A 101 -18.32 19.41 -8.88
C TYR A 101 -19.50 18.47 -8.66
N ALA A 102 -20.72 18.95 -8.93
CA ALA A 102 -21.92 18.16 -8.76
C ALA A 102 -21.94 16.91 -9.66
N ALA A 103 -21.31 16.97 -10.85
CA ALA A 103 -21.09 15.81 -11.72
C ALA A 103 -20.15 14.74 -11.15
N ALA A 104 -19.29 15.08 -10.19
CA ALA A 104 -18.36 14.16 -9.52
C ALA A 104 -18.86 13.72 -8.14
N ALA A 105 -19.94 14.31 -7.62
CA ALA A 105 -20.49 14.01 -6.30
C ALA A 105 -21.23 12.65 -6.32
N PRO A 106 -20.78 11.64 -5.56
CA PRO A 106 -21.46 10.34 -5.50
C PRO A 106 -22.92 10.48 -5.06
N ARG A 107 -23.80 9.63 -5.60
CA ARG A 107 -25.28 9.69 -5.51
C ARG A 107 -25.96 10.90 -6.16
N LEU A 108 -25.31 12.07 -6.23
CA LEU A 108 -25.89 13.26 -6.85
C LEU A 108 -25.73 13.27 -8.37
N ALA A 109 -24.58 12.83 -8.86
CA ALA A 109 -24.21 12.86 -10.28
C ALA A 109 -25.23 12.18 -11.22
N LYS A 110 -25.86 11.07 -10.78
CA LYS A 110 -26.87 10.37 -11.59
C LYS A 110 -28.13 11.20 -11.87
N TYR A 111 -28.50 12.11 -10.95
CA TYR A 111 -29.61 13.05 -11.18
C TYR A 111 -29.25 14.17 -12.16
N LEU A 112 -27.95 14.36 -12.42
CA LEU A 112 -27.40 15.24 -13.46
C LEU A 112 -27.13 14.49 -14.78
N GLY A 113 -27.53 13.22 -14.85
CA GLY A 113 -27.42 12.39 -16.05
C GLY A 113 -26.05 11.79 -16.29
N VAL A 114 -25.17 11.70 -15.28
CA VAL A 114 -23.79 11.23 -15.45
C VAL A 114 -23.30 10.31 -14.33
N CYS A 115 -22.42 9.36 -14.65
CA CYS A 115 -21.71 8.54 -13.68
C CYS A 115 -20.63 9.37 -12.96
N PRO A 116 -20.51 9.31 -11.62
CA PRO A 116 -19.50 10.10 -10.89
C PRO A 116 -18.04 9.66 -11.12
N HIS A 117 -17.82 8.46 -11.68
CA HIS A 117 -16.48 7.91 -11.90
C HIS A 117 -16.00 8.03 -13.34
N CYS A 118 -16.77 7.51 -14.30
CA CYS A 118 -16.39 7.53 -15.72
C CYS A 118 -17.07 8.66 -16.52
N PHE A 119 -18.01 9.40 -15.93
CA PHE A 119 -18.78 10.46 -16.57
C PHE A 119 -19.61 10.03 -17.79
N ALA A 120 -19.82 8.72 -17.97
CA ALA A 120 -20.79 8.20 -18.94
C ALA A 120 -22.21 8.63 -18.57
N GLU A 121 -23.10 8.67 -19.58
CA GLU A 121 -24.52 8.97 -19.37
C GLU A 121 -25.15 7.95 -18.42
N ALA A 122 -25.96 8.44 -17.48
CA ALA A 122 -26.63 7.62 -16.46
C ALA A 122 -28.04 8.15 -16.22
N LYS A 123 -29.01 7.28 -15.98
CA LYS A 123 -30.37 7.67 -15.62
C LYS A 123 -30.54 7.73 -14.10
N PRO A 124 -31.47 8.54 -13.58
CA PRO A 124 -31.75 8.59 -12.13
C PRO A 124 -32.12 7.24 -11.52
N GLU A 125 -32.75 6.35 -12.31
CA GLU A 125 -33.22 5.02 -11.91
C GLU A 125 -32.10 3.96 -11.92
N ASP A 126 -30.98 4.24 -12.57
CA ASP A 126 -29.89 3.27 -12.72
C ASP A 126 -29.22 3.00 -11.36
N THR A 127 -29.04 1.72 -11.04
CA THR A 127 -28.34 1.29 -9.81
C THR A 127 -26.85 1.14 -10.06
N TYR A 128 -26.45 0.67 -11.24
CA TYR A 128 -25.06 0.51 -11.64
C TYR A 128 -24.80 1.31 -12.92
N CYS A 129 -23.60 1.85 -13.08
CA CYS A 129 -23.22 2.47 -14.34
C CYS A 129 -22.96 1.41 -15.41
N ASP A 130 -23.56 1.55 -16.60
CA ASP A 130 -23.40 0.60 -17.71
C ASP A 130 -21.94 0.44 -18.17
N GLN A 131 -21.12 1.50 -18.07
CA GLN A 131 -19.74 1.51 -18.55
C GLN A 131 -18.75 0.96 -17.52
N CYS A 132 -18.77 1.45 -16.27
CA CYS A 132 -17.78 1.07 -15.25
C CYS A 132 -18.32 0.15 -14.15
N GLN A 133 -19.61 -0.21 -14.19
CA GLN A 133 -20.27 -1.09 -13.21
C GLN A 133 -20.24 -0.58 -11.76
N LEU A 134 -19.94 0.71 -11.55
CA LEU A 134 -19.98 1.33 -10.22
C LEU A 134 -21.43 1.41 -9.71
N ASN A 135 -21.66 1.00 -8.46
CA ASN A 135 -22.95 1.18 -7.78
C ASN A 135 -23.19 2.67 -7.48
N MET A 136 -24.17 3.27 -8.15
CA MET A 136 -24.48 4.70 -8.03
C MET A 136 -25.41 5.02 -6.85
N ASN A 137 -26.01 4.01 -6.24
CA ASN A 137 -26.89 4.14 -5.08
C ASN A 137 -26.15 3.95 -3.76
N GLU A 138 -25.00 3.28 -3.79
CA GLU A 138 -24.19 3.05 -2.61
C GLU A 138 -23.75 4.38 -2.00
N ARG A 139 -24.04 4.54 -0.71
CA ARG A 139 -23.48 5.64 0.06
C ARG A 139 -22.00 5.31 0.24
N PRO A 140 -21.06 6.18 -0.19
CA PRO A 140 -19.68 6.07 0.26
C PRO A 140 -19.69 5.84 1.77
N ALA A 141 -18.94 4.85 2.25
CA ALA A 141 -18.88 4.57 3.68
C ALA A 141 -18.60 5.88 4.41
N GLU A 142 -19.56 6.33 5.23
CA GLU A 142 -19.36 7.54 6.03
C GLU A 142 -18.14 7.28 6.90
N ALA A 143 -17.08 8.07 6.70
CA ALA A 143 -16.06 8.18 7.72
C ALA A 143 -16.78 8.76 8.94
N ARG A 144 -17.04 7.93 9.97
CA ARG A 144 -17.57 8.44 11.23
C ARG A 144 -16.60 9.53 11.71
N PRO A 145 -17.07 10.64 12.28
CA PRO A 145 -16.18 11.62 12.89
C PRO A 145 -15.24 10.89 13.87
N GLY A 146 -13.93 10.99 13.66
CA GLY A 146 -12.91 10.28 14.42
C GLY A 146 -12.50 8.89 13.89
N ALA A 147 -13.16 8.35 12.87
CA ALA A 147 -12.77 7.07 12.26
C ALA A 147 -11.38 7.16 11.64
N THR A 148 -10.53 6.21 12.01
CA THR A 148 -9.21 6.09 11.40
C THR A 148 -9.34 5.58 9.95
N PRO A 149 -8.39 5.89 9.04
CA PRO A 149 -8.42 5.38 7.66
C PRO A 149 -8.61 3.86 7.55
N ASP A 150 -8.23 3.09 8.58
CA ASP A 150 -8.40 1.64 8.64
C ASP A 150 -9.82 1.17 8.95
N GLU A 151 -10.66 2.02 9.55
CA GLU A 151 -12.07 1.71 9.84
C GLU A 151 -12.98 1.87 8.61
N ILE A 152 -12.48 2.48 7.54
CA ILE A 152 -13.21 2.67 6.27
C ILE A 152 -13.09 1.38 5.46
N LYS A 153 -14.14 0.54 5.51
CA LYS A 153 -14.19 -0.78 4.85
C LYS A 153 -14.26 -0.74 3.32
N ASP A 154 -14.51 0.42 2.72
CA ASP A 154 -14.63 0.56 1.27
C ASP A 154 -13.23 0.58 0.60
N PRO A 155 -12.91 -0.41 -0.26
CA PRO A 155 -11.60 -0.53 -0.91
C PRO A 155 -11.22 0.69 -1.75
N LEU A 156 -12.19 1.35 -2.39
CA LEU A 156 -11.93 2.52 -3.23
C LEU A 156 -11.47 3.70 -2.37
N HIS A 157 -12.06 3.84 -1.19
CA HIS A 157 -11.75 4.88 -0.22
C HIS A 157 -10.43 4.63 0.48
N LYS A 158 -10.17 3.39 0.90
CA LYS A 158 -8.88 3.04 1.52
C LYS A 158 -7.73 3.32 0.56
N ALA A 159 -7.88 3.00 -0.72
CA ALA A 159 -6.89 3.29 -1.75
C ALA A 159 -6.68 4.79 -1.97
N SER A 160 -7.73 5.61 -1.98
CA SER A 160 -7.58 7.07 -2.12
C SER A 160 -6.88 7.70 -0.91
N TYR A 161 -7.23 7.29 0.32
CA TYR A 161 -6.56 7.76 1.53
C TYR A 161 -5.08 7.37 1.56
N GLN A 162 -4.77 6.10 1.25
CA GLN A 162 -3.38 5.62 1.21
C GLN A 162 -2.57 6.28 0.10
N MET A 163 -3.17 6.56 -1.05
CA MET A 163 -2.50 7.28 -2.14
C MET A 163 -2.24 8.75 -1.75
N GLU A 164 -3.21 9.42 -1.13
CA GLU A 164 -3.03 10.79 -0.62
C GLU A 164 -1.96 10.86 0.48
N GLU A 165 -1.92 9.88 1.39
CA GLU A 165 -0.92 9.78 2.44
C GLU A 165 0.49 9.56 1.86
N ARG A 166 0.63 8.63 0.89
CA ARG A 166 1.89 8.41 0.16
C ARG A 166 2.35 9.64 -0.61
N LEU A 167 1.43 10.37 -1.26
CA LEU A 167 1.76 11.62 -1.96
C LEU A 167 2.19 12.72 -0.97
N ALA A 168 1.54 12.81 0.20
CA ALA A 168 1.90 13.74 1.26
C ALA A 168 3.23 13.39 1.93
N GLU A 169 3.61 12.11 1.99
CA GLU A 169 4.94 11.65 2.43
C GLU A 169 6.00 11.94 1.37
N ALA A 170 5.74 11.67 0.09
CA ALA A 170 6.64 11.99 -1.02
C ALA A 170 6.95 13.50 -1.07
N ALA A 171 5.91 14.35 -0.97
CA ALA A 171 6.08 15.80 -0.94
C ALA A 171 6.84 16.32 0.30
N ARG A 172 6.88 15.54 1.40
CA ARG A 172 7.72 15.84 2.57
C ARG A 172 9.18 15.44 2.32
N GLY A 173 9.41 14.27 1.72
CA GLY A 173 10.75 13.78 1.39
C GLY A 173 11.53 14.70 0.44
N ASP A 174 10.85 15.29 -0.54
CA ASP A 174 11.47 16.23 -1.49
C ASP A 174 11.88 17.56 -0.85
N ARG A 175 11.29 17.91 0.30
CA ARG A 175 11.61 19.15 1.03
C ARG A 175 12.78 19.01 1.98
N GLU A 176 13.06 17.80 2.46
CA GLU A 176 14.13 17.55 3.43
C GLU A 176 15.52 17.42 2.77
N THR A 177 15.57 17.23 1.45
CA THR A 177 16.81 17.30 0.65
C THR A 177 17.05 18.69 0.01
N ALA A 178 16.08 19.60 0.08
CA ALA A 178 16.29 20.98 -0.34
C ALA A 178 17.17 21.69 0.70
N ALA A 179 18.45 21.87 0.37
CA ALA A 179 19.41 22.62 1.17
C ALA A 179 18.80 23.95 1.65
N PRO A 180 19.05 24.36 2.92
CA PRO A 180 18.48 25.59 3.47
C PRO A 180 18.76 26.76 2.52
N PRO A 181 17.76 27.62 2.23
CA PRO A 181 17.97 28.76 1.34
C PRO A 181 19.12 29.58 1.90
N ARG A 182 20.19 29.73 1.09
CA ARG A 182 21.30 30.62 1.44
C ARG A 182 20.72 31.98 1.83
N PRO A 183 21.19 32.59 2.93
CA PRO A 183 20.74 33.92 3.32
C PRO A 183 20.95 34.86 2.14
N SER A 184 19.85 35.40 1.63
CA SER A 184 19.86 36.39 0.57
C SER A 184 20.67 37.59 1.06
N PRO A 185 21.70 38.06 0.34
CA PRO A 185 22.49 39.20 0.77
C PRO A 185 21.57 40.42 0.94
N ALA A 186 21.75 41.09 2.07
CA ALA A 186 20.97 42.25 2.48
C ALA A 186 20.83 43.26 1.34
N ALA A 187 19.60 43.47 0.89
CA ALA A 187 19.26 44.51 -0.07
C ALA A 187 19.53 45.87 0.58
N ALA A 188 20.58 46.55 0.12
CA ALA A 188 20.82 47.94 0.42
C ALA A 188 19.61 48.78 -0.01
N ALA A 189 19.19 49.66 0.90
CA ALA A 189 18.09 50.59 0.72
C ALA A 189 18.24 51.40 -0.56
N ARG A 190 17.16 51.48 -1.36
CA ARG A 190 16.99 52.53 -2.37
C ARG A 190 15.62 53.21 -2.23
N PRO A 191 15.55 54.53 -2.46
CA PRO A 191 14.38 55.36 -2.20
C PRO A 191 13.34 55.34 -3.33
N ALA A 192 12.17 55.90 -3.01
CA ALA A 192 10.90 55.92 -3.75
C ALA A 192 10.94 56.43 -5.22
N PRO A 193 9.93 56.08 -6.05
CA PRO A 193 9.95 56.35 -7.49
C PRO A 193 9.24 57.65 -7.88
N SER A 194 9.82 58.34 -8.86
CA SER A 194 9.17 59.39 -9.67
C SER A 194 8.70 58.83 -11.02
N ARG A 195 7.53 59.31 -11.46
CA ARG A 195 6.84 58.97 -12.72
C ARG A 195 7.55 59.55 -13.95
N GLY A 196 7.54 58.83 -15.08
CA GLY A 196 7.66 59.38 -16.44
C GLY A 196 8.00 58.35 -17.53
N PRO A 197 7.49 58.45 -18.79
CA PRO A 197 7.33 57.32 -19.71
C PRO A 197 8.25 57.29 -20.95
N ALA A 198 8.41 56.07 -21.52
CA ALA A 198 8.84 55.69 -22.88
C ALA A 198 10.32 55.95 -23.30
N PRO A 199 10.86 55.35 -24.41
CA PRO A 199 10.48 54.15 -25.17
C PRO A 199 11.63 53.10 -25.30
N ARG A 200 11.30 51.99 -25.96
CA ARG A 200 12.11 50.84 -26.43
C ARG A 200 13.49 51.20 -27.03
N PRO A 201 14.52 50.37 -26.81
CA PRO A 201 15.13 49.68 -27.96
C PRO A 201 15.51 48.21 -27.71
N GLU A 202 15.52 47.44 -28.80
CA GLU A 202 16.07 46.08 -28.88
C GLU A 202 17.60 46.09 -28.66
N PRO A 203 18.18 44.94 -28.24
CA PRO A 203 19.10 44.29 -29.18
C PRO A 203 19.15 42.75 -29.13
N LYS A 204 19.23 42.18 -30.35
CA LYS A 204 20.20 41.18 -30.85
C LYS A 204 20.63 40.01 -29.93
N THR A 205 20.18 38.83 -30.36
CA THR A 205 20.95 37.58 -30.56
C THR A 205 22.42 37.58 -30.14
N THR A 206 22.74 36.70 -29.20
CA THR A 206 23.95 35.85 -29.29
C THR A 206 23.63 34.46 -28.77
N ALA A 207 23.99 33.46 -29.56
CA ALA A 207 23.82 32.05 -29.31
C ALA A 207 24.80 31.53 -28.24
N ALA A 208 24.32 30.65 -27.36
CA ALA A 208 25.15 29.64 -26.70
C ALA A 208 24.27 28.55 -26.06
N ALA A 209 24.53 27.29 -26.47
CA ALA A 209 24.27 26.04 -25.74
C ALA A 209 22.83 25.52 -25.61
N GLN A 210 22.28 25.04 -26.73
CA GLN A 210 21.44 23.84 -26.75
C GLN A 210 22.34 22.61 -26.94
N ALA A 211 22.43 21.75 -25.92
CA ALA A 211 22.81 20.34 -26.04
C ALA A 211 22.50 19.65 -24.71
N VAL A 212 21.42 18.87 -24.65
CA VAL A 212 21.22 17.55 -23.99
C VAL A 212 19.70 17.34 -23.90
N ALA A 213 19.07 17.00 -25.03
CA ALA A 213 17.72 16.48 -25.11
C ALA A 213 17.52 15.78 -26.45
N ALA A 214 18.07 14.57 -26.60
CA ALA A 214 17.69 13.61 -27.64
C ALA A 214 18.44 12.28 -27.43
N LEU A 215 17.88 11.39 -26.62
CA LEU A 215 17.99 9.92 -26.76
C LEU A 215 17.25 9.24 -25.61
N ALA A 216 15.92 9.24 -25.67
CA ALA A 216 15.07 8.28 -24.95
C ALA A 216 13.69 8.23 -25.62
N GLU A 217 13.68 7.89 -26.91
CA GLU A 217 12.47 7.48 -27.61
C GLU A 217 12.81 6.22 -28.40
N SER A 218 11.90 5.24 -28.36
CA SER A 218 11.96 3.92 -29.01
C SER A 218 12.80 2.82 -28.33
N THR A 219 12.17 2.07 -27.43
CA THR A 219 11.86 0.64 -27.69
C THR A 219 10.52 0.30 -27.05
N SER A 220 9.49 0.30 -27.90
CA SER A 220 8.23 -0.40 -27.70
C SER A 220 8.46 -1.88 -27.97
N GLU A 221 8.20 -2.77 -27.02
CA GLU A 221 7.81 -4.15 -27.33
C GLU A 221 7.05 -4.83 -26.16
N ARG A 222 5.73 -4.94 -26.37
CA ARG A 222 4.84 -6.09 -26.06
C ARG A 222 4.75 -6.62 -24.61
N PRO A 223 3.61 -6.43 -23.90
CA PRO A 223 3.31 -7.21 -22.72
C PRO A 223 2.83 -8.62 -23.10
N SER A 224 3.56 -9.63 -22.64
CA SER A 224 3.15 -11.03 -22.64
C SER A 224 1.84 -11.20 -21.87
N ARG A 225 0.80 -11.58 -22.62
CA ARG A 225 -0.52 -11.97 -22.12
C ARG A 225 -0.39 -13.28 -21.36
N VAL A 226 -0.24 -13.22 -20.04
CA VAL A 226 -0.44 -14.38 -19.17
C VAL A 226 -1.94 -14.63 -19.07
N VAL A 227 -2.42 -15.64 -19.80
CA VAL A 227 -3.76 -16.17 -19.67
C VAL A 227 -3.83 -16.92 -18.33
N PRO A 228 -4.69 -16.52 -17.37
CA PRO A 228 -4.89 -17.32 -16.18
C PRO A 228 -5.58 -18.63 -16.57
N ALA A 229 -4.96 -19.76 -16.23
CA ALA A 229 -5.55 -21.07 -16.38
C ALA A 229 -6.87 -21.18 -15.58
N PRO A 230 -7.93 -21.79 -16.12
CA PRO A 230 -9.17 -21.98 -15.38
C PRO A 230 -8.93 -22.86 -14.15
N PRO A 231 -9.50 -22.51 -12.98
CA PRO A 231 -9.38 -23.36 -11.80
C PRO A 231 -10.03 -24.71 -12.09
N ARG A 232 -9.23 -25.78 -12.05
CA ARG A 232 -9.73 -27.15 -12.07
C ARG A 232 -10.56 -27.37 -10.80
N GLY A 233 -11.87 -27.20 -10.94
CA GLY A 233 -12.84 -27.39 -9.88
C GLY A 233 -12.81 -28.82 -9.37
N ARG A 234 -12.37 -29.01 -8.12
CA ARG A 234 -12.74 -30.19 -7.35
C ARG A 234 -14.25 -30.09 -7.10
N PRO A 235 -15.07 -31.09 -7.45
CA PRO A 235 -16.49 -31.06 -7.15
C PRO A 235 -16.66 -30.86 -5.64
N LYS A 236 -17.40 -29.81 -5.28
CA LYS A 236 -17.59 -29.36 -3.89
C LYS A 236 -18.21 -30.51 -3.10
N LEU A 237 -17.41 -31.16 -2.25
CA LEU A 237 -17.84 -32.14 -1.25
C LEU A 237 -19.11 -31.70 -0.50
N TRP A 238 -19.29 -30.39 -0.33
CA TRP A 238 -20.46 -29.77 0.28
C TRP A 238 -21.78 -30.01 -0.48
N ILE A 239 -21.76 -30.06 -1.82
CA ILE A 239 -22.97 -30.35 -2.62
C ILE A 239 -23.43 -31.79 -2.40
N VAL A 240 -22.49 -32.74 -2.31
CA VAL A 240 -22.81 -34.13 -1.98
C VAL A 240 -23.37 -34.19 -0.56
N LEU A 241 -22.73 -33.54 0.41
CA LEU A 241 -23.17 -33.52 1.81
C LEU A 241 -24.60 -32.96 1.95
N VAL A 242 -24.91 -31.83 1.29
CA VAL A 242 -26.25 -31.23 1.30
C VAL A 242 -27.29 -32.15 0.65
N LEU A 243 -26.99 -32.75 -0.50
CA LEU A 243 -27.90 -33.71 -1.16
C LEU A 243 -28.15 -34.96 -0.29
N THR A 244 -27.13 -35.45 0.41
CA THR A 244 -27.28 -36.58 1.33
C THR A 244 -28.20 -36.23 2.50
N TRP A 245 -28.04 -35.05 3.13
CA TRP A 245 -28.91 -34.64 4.25
C TRP A 245 -30.35 -34.35 3.82
N VAL A 246 -30.54 -33.69 2.67
CA VAL A 246 -31.87 -33.37 2.13
C VAL A 246 -32.66 -34.64 1.79
N THR A 247 -31.98 -35.75 1.46
CA THR A 247 -32.64 -37.03 1.17
C THR A 247 -32.79 -37.92 2.41
N LEU A 248 -31.81 -37.96 3.31
CA LEU A 248 -31.87 -38.83 4.50
C LEU A 248 -32.85 -38.35 5.56
N ILE A 249 -32.94 -37.03 5.82
CA ILE A 249 -33.83 -36.49 6.86
C ILE A 249 -35.30 -36.86 6.63
N PRO A 250 -35.91 -36.66 5.44
CA PRO A 250 -37.30 -37.03 5.23
C PRO A 250 -37.53 -38.54 5.33
N VAL A 251 -36.58 -39.38 4.89
CA VAL A 251 -36.68 -40.83 5.03
C VAL A 251 -36.63 -41.26 6.50
N LEU A 252 -35.72 -40.67 7.29
CA LEU A 252 -35.63 -40.91 8.74
C LEU A 252 -36.89 -40.44 9.47
N LEU A 253 -37.47 -39.29 9.09
CA LEU A 253 -38.74 -38.81 9.65
C LEU A 253 -39.89 -39.77 9.33
N VAL A 254 -40.02 -40.24 8.09
CA VAL A 254 -41.06 -41.21 7.72
C VAL A 254 -40.88 -42.52 8.48
N LEU A 255 -39.65 -43.03 8.62
CA LEU A 255 -39.37 -44.23 9.40
C LEU A 255 -39.68 -44.04 10.90
N ALA A 256 -39.37 -42.87 11.46
CA ALA A 256 -39.65 -42.54 12.86
C ALA A 256 -41.15 -42.46 13.18
N PHE A 257 -42.01 -42.13 12.20
CA PHE A 257 -43.47 -42.07 12.38
C PHE A 257 -44.19 -43.36 11.98
N ALA A 258 -43.68 -44.13 11.00
CA ALA A 258 -44.41 -45.26 10.42
C ALA A 258 -44.02 -46.64 10.98
N VAL A 259 -42.85 -46.78 11.61
CA VAL A 259 -42.36 -48.08 12.10
C VAL A 259 -42.43 -48.16 13.63
N PRO A 260 -43.34 -48.98 14.20
CA PRO A 260 -43.40 -49.22 15.64
C PRO A 260 -42.09 -49.85 16.14
N GLY A 261 -41.48 -49.27 17.17
CA GLY A 261 -40.21 -49.73 17.76
C GLY A 261 -38.96 -48.95 17.35
N PHE A 262 -39.09 -47.92 16.51
CA PHE A 262 -37.98 -46.99 16.25
C PHE A 262 -37.70 -46.13 17.51
N PRO A 263 -36.44 -45.96 17.95
CA PRO A 263 -36.12 -45.37 19.26
C PRO A 263 -36.59 -43.91 19.47
N LEU A 264 -36.95 -43.20 18.40
CA LEU A 264 -37.48 -41.83 18.45
C LEU A 264 -39.01 -41.73 18.39
N HIS A 265 -39.71 -42.84 18.19
CA HIS A 265 -41.15 -42.87 17.99
C HIS A 265 -41.91 -42.36 19.24
N ASP A 266 -41.51 -42.78 20.44
CA ASP A 266 -42.21 -42.39 21.68
C ASP A 266 -41.93 -40.94 22.08
N THR A 267 -40.75 -40.42 21.77
CA THR A 267 -40.39 -39.01 22.04
C THR A 267 -41.12 -38.05 21.10
N LEU A 268 -41.29 -38.40 19.82
CA LEU A 268 -42.03 -37.57 18.88
C LEU A 268 -43.55 -37.62 19.15
N ARG A 269 -44.06 -38.77 19.61
CA ARG A 269 -45.48 -38.90 19.98
C ARG A 269 -45.82 -38.15 21.27
N SER A 270 -44.89 -37.93 22.21
CA SER A 270 -45.15 -37.10 23.39
C SER A 270 -45.14 -35.60 23.08
N VAL A 271 -44.36 -35.16 22.10
CA VAL A 271 -44.29 -33.75 21.68
C VAL A 271 -45.45 -33.35 20.77
N PHE A 272 -45.91 -34.27 19.90
CA PHE A 272 -46.95 -33.97 18.90
C PHE A 272 -48.28 -34.72 19.09
N GLY A 273 -48.31 -35.78 19.90
CA GLY A 273 -49.53 -36.52 20.20
C GLY A 273 -50.30 -35.83 21.31
N GLY A 274 -51.49 -35.33 20.98
CA GLY A 274 -52.44 -34.75 21.92
C GLY A 274 -52.66 -35.67 23.12
N GLY A 275 -52.04 -35.31 24.23
CA GLY A 275 -52.33 -35.90 25.53
C GLY A 275 -53.80 -35.70 25.82
N THR A 276 -54.49 -36.80 26.12
CA THR A 276 -55.85 -36.79 26.66
C THR A 276 -55.87 -35.84 27.85
N THR A 277 -56.60 -34.73 27.71
CA THR A 277 -56.84 -33.75 28.75
C THR A 277 -57.54 -34.43 29.92
N VAL A 278 -56.78 -34.83 30.93
CA VAL A 278 -57.33 -35.07 32.27
C VAL A 278 -57.66 -33.69 32.83
N PRO A 279 -58.93 -33.42 33.21
CA PRO A 279 -59.31 -32.12 33.75
C PRO A 279 -58.55 -31.90 35.08
N PRO A 280 -57.86 -30.76 35.25
CA PRO A 280 -57.14 -30.49 36.48
C PRO A 280 -58.13 -30.35 37.64
N GLU A 281 -57.87 -31.15 38.68
CA GLU A 281 -58.51 -31.07 39.98
C GLU A 281 -58.22 -29.69 40.60
N ASN A 282 -59.29 -28.97 40.98
CA ASN A 282 -59.23 -27.59 41.45
C ASN A 282 -58.22 -27.43 42.59
N PRO A 283 -57.12 -26.67 42.40
CA PRO A 283 -56.23 -26.34 43.51
C PRO A 283 -56.96 -25.43 44.51
N PRO A 284 -56.59 -25.50 45.81
CA PRO A 284 -57.20 -24.70 46.85
C PRO A 284 -57.10 -23.20 46.54
N GLN A 285 -58.26 -22.53 46.62
CA GLN A 285 -58.41 -21.09 46.43
C GLN A 285 -57.64 -20.34 47.53
N HIS A 286 -56.36 -20.08 47.30
CA HIS A 286 -55.65 -19.04 48.02
C HIS A 286 -56.16 -17.67 47.53
N PRO A 287 -56.38 -16.70 48.44
CA PRO A 287 -56.76 -15.35 48.05
C PRO A 287 -55.69 -14.80 47.08
N PRO A 288 -56.10 -14.08 46.02
CA PRO A 288 -55.15 -13.54 45.06
C PRO A 288 -54.10 -12.70 45.81
N PRO A 289 -52.80 -12.90 45.53
CA PRO A 289 -51.77 -12.05 46.12
C PRO A 289 -52.12 -10.61 45.82
N SER A 290 -52.18 -9.77 46.85
CA SER A 290 -52.39 -8.34 46.72
C SER A 290 -51.42 -7.81 45.67
N THR A 291 -51.95 -7.23 44.59
CA THR A 291 -51.15 -6.63 43.52
C THR A 291 -50.08 -5.72 44.14
N PRO A 292 -48.79 -5.94 43.85
CA PRO A 292 -47.72 -5.14 44.45
C PRO A 292 -47.89 -3.66 44.12
N ASP A 293 -47.48 -2.82 45.06
CA ASP A 293 -47.50 -1.35 44.94
C ASP A 293 -46.72 -0.90 43.69
N PRO A 294 -47.31 -0.07 42.79
CA PRO A 294 -46.60 0.43 41.61
C PRO A 294 -45.27 1.13 41.94
N ASP A 295 -45.17 1.80 43.09
CA ASP A 295 -43.94 2.49 43.50
C ASP A 295 -42.81 1.49 43.81
N TRP A 296 -43.15 0.33 44.39
CA TRP A 296 -42.20 -0.76 44.63
C TRP A 296 -41.67 -1.35 43.32
N LEU A 297 -42.57 -1.59 42.35
CA LEU A 297 -42.19 -2.17 41.07
C LEU A 297 -41.23 -1.23 40.33
N GLN A 298 -41.53 0.08 40.32
CA GLN A 298 -40.67 1.06 39.67
C GLN A 298 -39.30 1.17 40.34
N ALA A 299 -39.24 1.13 41.68
CA ALA A 299 -37.97 1.14 42.41
C ALA A 299 -37.10 -0.10 42.11
N ARG A 300 -37.71 -1.29 42.06
CA ARG A 300 -36.98 -2.53 41.72
C ARG A 300 -36.50 -2.58 40.28
N LEU A 301 -37.29 -2.09 39.33
CA LEU A 301 -36.86 -1.99 37.95
C LEU A 301 -35.66 -1.04 37.80
N ALA A 302 -35.66 0.11 38.50
CA ALA A 302 -34.54 1.02 38.52
C ALA A 302 -33.27 0.39 39.12
N GLU A 303 -33.40 -0.40 40.19
CA GLU A 303 -32.30 -1.14 40.81
C GLU A 303 -31.74 -2.22 39.86
N ALA A 304 -32.61 -2.97 39.17
CA ALA A 304 -32.18 -3.97 38.18
C ALA A 304 -31.46 -3.33 37.00
N ASP A 305 -31.96 -2.19 36.51
CA ASP A 305 -31.32 -1.43 35.44
C ASP A 305 -29.96 -0.85 35.87
N GLN A 306 -29.83 -0.43 37.12
CA GLN A 306 -28.54 0.00 37.68
C GLN A 306 -27.56 -1.17 37.77
N ALA A 307 -27.97 -2.33 38.29
CA ALA A 307 -27.13 -3.52 38.35
C ALA A 307 -26.69 -3.98 36.94
N GLU A 308 -27.58 -3.89 35.95
CA GLU A 308 -27.24 -4.17 34.55
C GLU A 308 -26.21 -3.18 33.99
N GLN A 309 -26.32 -1.88 34.32
CA GLN A 309 -25.34 -0.85 33.93
C GLN A 309 -23.97 -1.06 34.57
N GLU A 310 -23.94 -1.54 35.82
CA GLU A 310 -22.72 -1.88 36.56
C GLU A 310 -22.12 -3.23 36.12
N LYS A 311 -22.77 -3.93 35.17
CA LYS A 311 -22.43 -5.28 34.70
C LYS A 311 -22.53 -6.36 35.78
N ASP A 312 -23.28 -6.11 36.84
CA ASP A 312 -23.64 -7.11 37.84
C ASP A 312 -24.89 -7.88 37.38
N TYR A 313 -24.68 -8.74 36.38
CA TYR A 313 -25.76 -9.50 35.75
C TYR A 313 -26.42 -10.49 36.70
N GLU A 314 -25.70 -11.01 37.71
CA GLU A 314 -26.27 -11.91 38.72
C GLU A 314 -27.28 -11.18 39.59
N THR A 315 -26.91 -9.99 40.10
CA THR A 315 -27.82 -9.14 40.87
C THR A 315 -29.02 -8.70 40.04
N ALA A 316 -28.81 -8.27 38.79
CA ALA A 316 -29.90 -7.90 37.89
C ALA A 316 -30.89 -9.07 37.66
N ILE A 317 -30.38 -10.27 37.40
CA ILE A 317 -31.21 -11.48 37.22
C ILE A 317 -32.01 -11.79 38.49
N ALA A 318 -31.37 -11.74 39.66
CA ALA A 318 -32.04 -12.00 40.94
C ALA A 318 -33.18 -11.02 41.21
N ILE A 319 -33.02 -9.73 40.86
CA ILE A 319 -34.07 -8.72 41.01
C ILE A 319 -35.24 -8.99 40.05
N TYR A 320 -34.97 -9.31 38.79
CA TYR A 320 -36.03 -9.65 37.82
C TYR A 320 -36.78 -10.94 38.22
N GLU A 321 -36.11 -11.94 38.77
CA GLU A 321 -36.75 -13.16 39.28
C GLU A 321 -37.65 -12.86 40.52
N ASP A 322 -37.28 -11.95 41.42
CA ASP A 322 -38.15 -11.48 42.53
C ASP A 322 -39.39 -10.73 42.01
N ILE A 323 -39.23 -9.90 40.96
CA ILE A 323 -40.35 -9.22 40.30
C ILE A 323 -41.34 -10.24 39.72
N ILE A 324 -40.85 -11.24 38.98
CA ILE A 324 -41.69 -12.30 38.39
C ILE A 324 -42.43 -13.07 39.48
N ALA A 325 -41.74 -13.44 40.56
CA ALA A 325 -42.34 -14.20 41.67
C ALA A 325 -43.48 -13.44 42.38
N ARG A 326 -43.38 -12.11 42.49
CA ARG A 326 -44.37 -11.27 43.20
C ARG A 326 -45.52 -10.79 42.32
N THR A 327 -45.25 -10.51 41.04
CA THR A 327 -46.24 -9.97 40.10
C THR A 327 -46.98 -11.06 39.33
N GLY A 328 -46.36 -12.22 39.13
CA GLY A 328 -46.82 -13.24 38.20
C GLY A 328 -46.67 -12.84 36.72
N ASP A 329 -46.04 -11.69 36.43
CA ASP A 329 -45.85 -11.21 35.07
C ASP A 329 -44.66 -11.92 34.41
N THR A 330 -45.00 -12.85 33.52
CA THR A 330 -44.01 -13.66 32.77
C THR A 330 -43.32 -12.89 31.65
N SER A 331 -43.74 -11.65 31.33
CA SER A 331 -43.10 -10.84 30.28
C SER A 331 -41.62 -10.56 30.57
N TRP A 332 -41.23 -10.54 31.86
CA TRP A 332 -39.84 -10.33 32.30
C TRP A 332 -38.93 -11.55 32.09
N LEU A 333 -39.45 -12.75 31.83
CA LEU A 333 -38.63 -13.94 31.57
C LEU A 333 -37.73 -13.76 30.34
N GLN A 334 -38.23 -13.11 29.30
CA GLN A 334 -37.44 -12.79 28.10
C GLN A 334 -36.27 -11.87 28.43
N ARG A 335 -36.47 -10.92 29.36
CA ARG A 335 -35.41 -10.00 29.82
C ARG A 335 -34.35 -10.76 30.61
N VAL A 336 -34.75 -11.64 31.54
CA VAL A 336 -33.83 -12.51 32.29
C VAL A 336 -32.98 -13.37 31.35
N GLU A 337 -33.61 -14.01 30.36
CA GLU A 337 -32.88 -14.85 29.40
C GLU A 337 -31.90 -14.03 28.55
N THR A 338 -32.28 -12.80 28.20
CA THR A 338 -31.39 -11.86 27.49
C THR A 338 -30.19 -11.48 28.35
N ILE A 339 -30.42 -11.09 29.61
CA ILE A 339 -29.34 -10.71 30.54
C ILE A 339 -28.40 -11.90 30.81
N ARG A 340 -28.94 -13.12 30.92
CA ARG A 340 -28.15 -14.34 31.12
C ARG A 340 -27.19 -14.63 29.97
N LYS A 341 -27.49 -14.19 28.74
CA LYS A 341 -26.62 -14.35 27.56
C LYS A 341 -25.53 -13.28 27.44
N LYS A 342 -25.75 -12.09 28.02
CA LYS A 342 -24.83 -10.94 27.90
C LYS A 342 -23.38 -11.23 28.32
N PRO A 343 -23.08 -11.91 29.45
CA PRO A 343 -21.69 -12.20 29.82
C PRO A 343 -20.95 -13.02 28.75
N GLU A 344 -21.63 -13.97 28.13
CA GLU A 344 -21.05 -14.80 27.07
C GLU A 344 -20.86 -13.99 25.78
N GLU A 345 -21.85 -13.17 25.40
CA GLU A 345 -21.74 -12.27 24.24
C GLU A 345 -20.60 -11.25 24.42
N GLU A 346 -20.46 -10.64 25.60
CA GLU A 346 -19.35 -9.73 25.90
C GLU A 346 -18.00 -10.47 25.87
N ARG A 347 -17.93 -11.69 26.41
CA ARG A 347 -16.73 -12.52 26.34
C ARG A 347 -16.37 -12.85 24.89
N GLN A 348 -17.34 -13.22 24.06
CA GLN A 348 -17.12 -13.51 22.64
C GLN A 348 -16.70 -12.26 21.87
N ALA A 349 -17.33 -11.11 22.11
CA ALA A 349 -16.95 -9.83 21.51
C ALA A 349 -15.52 -9.43 21.89
N ARG A 350 -15.15 -9.58 23.17
CA ARG A 350 -13.78 -9.34 23.65
C ARG A 350 -12.77 -10.28 23.00
N LEU A 351 -13.09 -11.58 22.86
CA LEU A 351 -12.24 -12.54 22.18
C LEU A 351 -12.07 -12.22 20.68
N GLN A 352 -13.13 -11.77 20.01
CA GLN A 352 -13.05 -11.34 18.62
C GLN A 352 -12.15 -10.12 18.48
N GLN A 353 -12.29 -9.12 19.34
CA GLN A 353 -11.40 -7.95 19.34
C GLN A 353 -9.93 -8.34 19.55
N LEU A 354 -9.65 -9.29 20.45
CA LEU A 354 -8.28 -9.79 20.65
C LEU A 354 -7.75 -10.54 19.44
N ARG A 355 -8.59 -11.36 18.79
CA ARG A 355 -8.24 -12.04 17.53
C ARG A 355 -7.86 -11.04 16.44
N ASP A 356 -8.65 -10.00 16.27
CA ASP A 356 -8.41 -8.97 15.25
C ASP A 356 -7.09 -8.21 15.51
N ARG A 357 -6.77 -7.92 16.78
CA ARG A 357 -5.47 -7.33 17.16
C ARG A 357 -4.29 -8.25 16.89
N LEU A 358 -4.41 -9.55 17.18
CA LEU A 358 -3.36 -10.53 16.88
C LEU A 358 -3.13 -10.67 15.37
N GLN A 359 -4.21 -10.71 14.59
CA GLN A 359 -4.12 -10.72 13.13
C GLN A 359 -3.47 -9.44 12.60
N THR A 360 -3.80 -8.29 13.16
CA THR A 360 -3.17 -7.01 12.80
C THR A 360 -1.66 -7.01 13.08
N ALA A 361 -1.23 -7.58 14.21
CA ALA A 361 0.20 -7.72 14.53
C ALA A 361 0.92 -8.67 13.55
N ASP A 362 0.28 -9.78 13.15
CA ASP A 362 0.82 -10.70 12.15
C ASP A 362 0.94 -10.04 10.76
N ASP A 363 -0.09 -9.32 10.32
CA ASP A 363 -0.11 -8.57 9.07
C ASP A 363 1.02 -7.52 9.05
N LEU A 364 1.19 -6.75 10.13
CA LEU A 364 2.27 -5.76 10.26
C LEU A 364 3.65 -6.41 10.23
N SER A 365 3.83 -7.54 10.91
CA SER A 365 5.07 -8.31 10.90
C SER A 365 5.41 -8.80 9.49
N SER A 366 4.42 -9.31 8.74
CA SER A 366 4.60 -9.78 7.36
C SER A 366 5.01 -8.66 6.39
N GLN A 367 4.63 -7.41 6.69
CA GLN A 367 4.99 -6.21 5.93
C GLN A 367 6.37 -5.65 6.31
N GLY A 368 7.08 -6.27 7.27
CA GLY A 368 8.34 -5.77 7.80
C GLY A 368 8.20 -4.61 8.79
N ARG A 369 6.97 -4.30 9.22
CA ARG A 369 6.67 -3.24 10.21
C ARG A 369 6.72 -3.80 11.63
N TYR A 370 7.89 -4.31 12.01
CA TYR A 370 8.07 -5.06 13.26
C TYR A 370 7.80 -4.23 14.52
N ASP A 371 8.17 -2.96 14.55
CA ASP A 371 7.96 -2.10 15.73
C ASP A 371 6.47 -1.83 15.98
N ASP A 372 5.70 -1.62 14.91
CA ASP A 372 4.25 -1.44 14.99
C ASP A 372 3.56 -2.73 15.45
N ALA A 373 3.99 -3.89 14.93
CA ALA A 373 3.49 -5.19 15.37
C ALA A 373 3.73 -5.41 16.87
N LEU A 374 4.94 -5.09 17.36
CA LEU A 374 5.26 -5.18 18.79
C LEU A 374 4.45 -4.19 19.64
N ALA A 375 4.20 -2.98 19.14
CA ALA A 375 3.36 -2.00 19.82
C ALA A 375 1.92 -2.52 20.00
N VAL A 376 1.35 -3.16 18.97
CA VAL A 376 0.02 -3.80 19.05
C VAL A 376 -0.01 -4.88 20.12
N LEU A 377 0.99 -5.78 20.16
CA LEU A 377 1.06 -6.86 21.16
C LEU A 377 1.29 -6.33 22.59
N ARG A 378 2.14 -5.33 22.77
CA ARG A 378 2.41 -4.70 24.07
C ARG A 378 1.20 -3.97 24.65
N ASN A 379 0.30 -3.49 23.79
CA ASN A 379 -0.96 -2.85 24.19
C ASN A 379 -2.08 -3.86 24.53
N ILE A 380 -1.80 -5.17 24.53
CA ILE A 380 -2.72 -6.19 25.07
C ILE A 380 -2.52 -6.25 26.58
N GLY A 381 -3.59 -5.96 27.34
CA GLY A 381 -3.58 -5.90 28.80
C GLY A 381 -3.28 -7.25 29.46
N LYS A 382 -2.86 -7.23 30.73
CA LYS A 382 -2.49 -8.44 31.49
C LYS A 382 -3.62 -9.47 31.57
N ASP A 383 -4.86 -9.01 31.75
CA ASP A 383 -6.04 -9.88 31.83
C ASP A 383 -6.32 -10.54 30.48
N ASP A 384 -6.18 -9.79 29.38
CA ASP A 384 -6.34 -10.30 28.02
C ASP A 384 -5.25 -11.32 27.68
N ARG A 385 -3.99 -11.07 28.09
CA ARG A 385 -2.89 -12.04 27.94
C ARG A 385 -3.19 -13.33 28.70
N SER A 386 -3.74 -13.24 29.91
CA SER A 386 -4.11 -14.41 30.72
C SER A 386 -5.25 -15.19 30.07
N LEU A 387 -6.25 -14.48 29.52
CA LEU A 387 -7.34 -15.08 28.75
C LEU A 387 -6.83 -15.77 27.49
N LEU A 388 -5.95 -15.13 26.70
CA LEU A 388 -5.34 -15.72 25.50
C LEU A 388 -4.46 -16.94 25.84
N ALA A 389 -3.70 -16.88 26.93
CA ALA A 389 -2.91 -18.00 27.42
C ALA A 389 -3.80 -19.20 27.78
N SER A 390 -4.97 -18.99 28.38
CA SER A 390 -5.95 -20.05 28.66
C SER A 390 -6.50 -20.71 27.39
N LEU A 391 -6.44 -20.02 26.25
CA LEU A 391 -6.81 -20.54 24.93
C LEU A 391 -5.61 -21.12 24.15
N GLY A 392 -4.43 -21.22 24.77
CA GLY A 392 -3.22 -21.72 24.12
C GLY A 392 -2.52 -20.72 23.19
N VAL A 393 -2.92 -19.44 23.21
CA VAL A 393 -2.31 -18.38 22.40
C VAL A 393 -1.27 -17.64 23.25
N GLY A 394 0.02 -17.93 23.01
CA GLY A 394 1.14 -17.31 23.72
C GLY A 394 1.60 -16.01 23.07
N VAL A 395 1.13 -14.86 23.56
CA VAL A 395 1.54 -13.53 23.08
C VAL A 395 3.06 -13.32 23.20
N GLU A 396 3.65 -13.83 24.29
CA GLU A 396 5.10 -13.74 24.54
C GLU A 396 5.92 -14.51 23.49
N ASN A 397 5.38 -15.62 22.97
CA ASN A 397 6.03 -16.39 21.90
C ASN A 397 5.95 -15.64 20.56
N MET A 398 4.83 -14.96 20.29
CA MET A 398 4.70 -14.10 19.11
C MET A 398 5.67 -12.93 19.18
N GLU A 399 5.77 -12.24 20.31
CA GLU A 399 6.74 -11.14 20.51
C GLU A 399 8.18 -11.60 20.26
N LYS A 400 8.58 -12.76 20.81
CA LYS A 400 9.90 -13.35 20.55
C LYS A 400 10.13 -13.67 19.07
N THR A 401 9.11 -14.18 18.39
CA THR A 401 9.19 -14.51 16.96
C THR A 401 9.35 -13.25 16.11
N ILE A 402 8.61 -12.19 16.42
CA ILE A 402 8.70 -10.89 15.73
C ILE A 402 10.07 -10.25 15.97
N LEU A 403 10.58 -10.27 17.20
CA LEU A 403 11.93 -9.77 17.50
C LEU A 403 13.02 -10.54 16.74
N ALA A 404 12.92 -11.87 16.66
CA ALA A 404 13.85 -12.68 15.88
C ALA A 404 13.76 -12.40 14.36
N ALA A 405 12.55 -12.12 13.85
CA ALA A 405 12.37 -11.71 12.47
C ALA A 405 12.97 -10.32 12.21
N GLN A 406 12.79 -9.38 13.15
CA GLN A 406 13.36 -8.02 13.08
C GLN A 406 14.89 -8.06 13.04
N THR A 407 15.53 -8.83 13.92
CA THR A 407 17.00 -8.95 13.92
C THR A 407 17.51 -9.56 12.62
N LYS A 408 16.86 -10.62 12.13
CA LYS A 408 17.21 -11.24 10.83
C LYS A 408 17.03 -10.28 9.66
N ALA A 409 15.98 -9.47 9.65
CA ALA A 409 15.75 -8.47 8.62
C ALA A 409 16.81 -7.36 8.65
N ALA A 410 17.19 -6.90 9.85
CA ALA A 410 18.25 -5.91 10.02
C ALA A 410 19.62 -6.45 9.56
N GLU A 411 19.96 -7.70 9.88
CA GLU A 411 21.16 -8.37 9.38
C GLU A 411 21.15 -8.49 7.85
N ALA A 412 20.02 -8.89 7.26
CA ALA A 412 19.88 -8.97 5.81
C ALA A 412 20.05 -7.61 5.12
N GLN A 413 19.55 -6.54 5.73
CA GLN A 413 19.72 -5.19 5.21
C GLN A 413 21.18 -4.73 5.29
N ARG A 414 21.86 -4.98 6.43
CA ARG A 414 23.31 -4.72 6.55
C ARG A 414 24.13 -5.49 5.52
N ARG A 415 23.78 -6.74 5.22
CA ARG A 415 24.44 -7.54 4.16
C ARG A 415 24.25 -6.92 2.78
N LYS A 416 23.06 -6.44 2.46
CA LYS A 416 22.79 -5.74 1.18
C LYS A 416 23.59 -4.45 1.05
N GLU A 417 23.67 -3.67 2.14
CA GLU A 417 24.47 -2.44 2.16
C GLU A 417 25.97 -2.75 1.99
N LEU A 418 26.49 -3.74 2.72
CA LEU A 418 27.86 -4.22 2.57
C LEU A 418 28.16 -4.65 1.13
N ALA A 419 27.27 -5.46 0.52
CA ALA A 419 27.43 -5.90 -0.86
C ALA A 419 27.45 -4.71 -1.84
N THR A 420 26.60 -3.71 -1.63
CA THR A 420 26.56 -2.50 -2.46
C THR A 420 27.86 -1.68 -2.35
N ARG A 421 28.38 -1.51 -1.13
CA ARG A 421 29.65 -0.81 -0.87
C ARG A 421 30.84 -1.55 -1.45
N LEU A 422 30.86 -2.89 -1.32
CA LEU A 422 31.89 -3.72 -1.93
C LEU A 422 31.86 -3.62 -3.46
N ALA A 423 30.68 -3.66 -4.08
CA ALA A 423 30.54 -3.47 -5.53
C ALA A 423 31.09 -2.11 -5.99
N GLN A 424 30.82 -1.04 -5.24
CA GLN A 424 31.40 0.29 -5.51
C GLN A 424 32.93 0.30 -5.39
N ALA A 425 33.49 -0.33 -4.34
CA ALA A 425 34.94 -0.42 -4.15
C ALA A 425 35.63 -1.25 -5.24
N VAL A 426 34.99 -2.33 -5.71
CA VAL A 426 35.44 -3.12 -6.87
C VAL A 426 35.44 -2.27 -8.13
N GLN A 427 34.37 -1.51 -8.38
CA GLN A 427 34.27 -0.64 -9.55
C GLN A 427 35.39 0.41 -9.59
N LEU A 428 35.68 1.08 -8.46
CA LEU A 428 36.79 2.03 -8.36
C LEU A 428 38.15 1.37 -8.68
N ARG A 429 38.35 0.12 -8.26
CA ARG A 429 39.55 -0.64 -8.57
C ARG A 429 39.65 -0.94 -10.08
N LEU A 430 38.54 -1.32 -10.73
CA LEU A 430 38.49 -1.59 -12.16
C LEU A 430 38.77 -0.34 -13.00
N GLU A 431 38.36 0.83 -12.52
CA GLU A 431 38.66 2.14 -13.14
C GLU A 431 40.09 2.63 -12.88
N ASN A 432 40.94 1.79 -12.27
CA ASN A 432 42.32 2.11 -11.88
C ASN A 432 42.45 3.30 -10.90
N LYS A 433 41.38 3.63 -10.17
CA LYS A 433 41.35 4.65 -9.12
C LYS A 433 41.78 4.02 -7.78
N LEU A 434 43.01 3.51 -7.75
CA LEU A 434 43.50 2.66 -6.66
C LEU A 434 43.46 3.32 -5.26
N PRO A 435 43.83 4.61 -5.06
CA PRO A 435 43.76 5.24 -3.75
C PRO A 435 42.34 5.34 -3.19
N GLU A 436 41.36 5.61 -4.06
CA GLU A 436 39.95 5.73 -3.69
C GLU A 436 39.34 4.36 -3.38
N ALA A 437 39.69 3.34 -4.17
CA ALA A 437 39.32 1.96 -3.88
C ALA A 437 39.86 1.51 -2.51
N LEU A 438 41.14 1.81 -2.21
CA LEU A 438 41.75 1.50 -0.91
C LEU A 438 41.00 2.18 0.24
N ALA A 439 40.70 3.47 0.11
CA ALA A 439 39.94 4.22 1.12
C ALA A 439 38.54 3.62 1.33
N ALA A 440 37.87 3.19 0.26
CA ALA A 440 36.57 2.54 0.34
C ALA A 440 36.63 1.20 1.09
N TYR A 441 37.62 0.34 0.81
CA TYR A 441 37.80 -0.92 1.54
C TYR A 441 38.15 -0.69 3.02
N GLU A 442 39.00 0.28 3.34
CA GLU A 442 39.31 0.63 4.73
C GLU A 442 38.10 1.20 5.48
N ALA A 443 37.23 1.96 4.80
CA ALA A 443 35.97 2.43 5.37
C ALA A 443 35.02 1.26 5.67
N ILE A 444 34.87 0.31 4.74
CA ILE A 444 34.07 -0.91 4.94
C ILE A 444 34.55 -1.69 6.18
N GLY A 445 35.87 -1.80 6.39
CA GLY A 445 36.43 -2.48 7.55
C GLY A 445 36.18 -1.78 8.89
N LYS A 446 35.86 -0.48 8.89
CA LYS A 446 35.55 0.31 10.10
C LYS A 446 34.05 0.34 10.39
N GLU A 447 33.22 0.40 9.35
CA GLU A 447 31.77 0.58 9.47
C GLU A 447 31.02 -0.74 9.73
N PHE A 448 31.54 -1.86 9.21
CA PHE A 448 30.88 -3.16 9.29
C PHE A 448 31.55 -4.10 10.29
N ASP A 449 30.75 -5.00 10.87
CA ASP A 449 31.22 -6.03 11.80
C ASP A 449 32.23 -6.96 11.11
N THR A 450 33.34 -7.27 11.78
CA THR A 450 34.43 -8.09 11.24
C THR A 450 33.97 -9.51 10.88
N ALA A 451 33.02 -10.10 11.62
CA ALA A 451 32.45 -11.40 11.30
C ALA A 451 31.60 -11.35 10.02
N LEU A 452 30.90 -10.24 9.77
CA LEU A 452 30.09 -10.07 8.56
C LEU A 452 30.97 -9.85 7.32
N VAL A 453 32.01 -9.03 7.44
CA VAL A 453 32.94 -8.74 6.35
C VAL A 453 33.74 -9.98 5.97
N SER A 454 34.27 -10.71 6.97
CA SER A 454 35.08 -11.91 6.73
C SER A 454 34.32 -13.08 6.09
N GLN A 455 33.00 -13.15 6.24
CA GLN A 455 32.16 -14.09 5.49
C GLN A 455 32.12 -13.81 3.99
N THR A 456 32.39 -12.57 3.58
CA THR A 456 32.26 -12.12 2.18
C THR A 456 33.63 -11.97 1.50
N ILE A 457 34.62 -11.40 2.20
CA ILE A 457 35.93 -11.08 1.62
C ILE A 457 37.03 -11.08 2.68
N ASP A 458 38.22 -11.55 2.32
CA ASP A 458 39.43 -11.35 3.13
C ASP A 458 39.93 -9.91 2.94
N LEU A 459 39.35 -9.00 3.72
CA LEU A 459 39.61 -7.56 3.62
C LEU A 459 41.08 -7.22 3.86
N ALA A 460 41.74 -7.91 4.80
CA ALA A 460 43.15 -7.65 5.12
C ALA A 460 44.06 -7.95 3.93
N LYS A 461 43.81 -9.07 3.24
CA LYS A 461 44.52 -9.42 2.01
C LYS A 461 44.29 -8.41 0.90
N VAL A 462 43.03 -8.03 0.63
CA VAL A 462 42.70 -7.08 -0.46
C VAL A 462 43.31 -5.70 -0.22
N VAL A 463 43.27 -5.20 1.02
CA VAL A 463 43.90 -3.95 1.41
C VAL A 463 45.43 -4.02 1.27
N GLY A 464 46.04 -5.14 1.66
CA GLY A 464 47.47 -5.40 1.45
C GLY A 464 47.86 -5.36 -0.02
N ASP A 465 47.14 -6.09 -0.86
CA ASP A 465 47.38 -6.16 -2.31
C ASP A 465 47.25 -4.78 -2.99
N LEU A 466 46.24 -3.99 -2.60
CA LEU A 466 46.03 -2.63 -3.12
C LEU A 466 47.16 -1.68 -2.70
N LYS A 467 47.66 -1.77 -1.47
CA LYS A 467 48.81 -0.97 -1.01
C LYS A 467 50.06 -1.30 -1.83
N THR A 468 50.30 -2.58 -2.11
CA THR A 468 51.42 -3.00 -2.98
C THR A 468 51.24 -2.49 -4.42
N GLN A 469 50.03 -2.53 -4.98
CA GLN A 469 49.75 -2.00 -6.33
C GLN A 469 49.97 -0.49 -6.42
N ILE A 470 49.51 0.28 -5.43
CA ILE A 470 49.71 1.74 -5.37
C ILE A 470 51.21 2.08 -5.28
N ALA A 471 51.96 1.35 -4.44
CA ALA A 471 53.40 1.54 -4.32
C ALA A 471 54.15 1.24 -5.64
N ALA A 472 53.73 0.19 -6.36
CA ALA A 472 54.28 -0.13 -7.67
C ALA A 472 53.94 0.92 -8.73
N ALA A 473 52.69 1.41 -8.77
CA ALA A 473 52.24 2.45 -9.71
C ALA A 473 52.90 3.81 -9.48
N SER A 474 53.35 4.07 -8.25
CA SER A 474 54.07 5.31 -7.89
C SER A 474 55.54 5.30 -8.32
N LYS A 475 56.09 4.14 -8.70
CA LYS A 475 57.46 4.06 -9.18
C LYS A 475 57.54 4.69 -10.57
N PRO A 476 58.35 5.76 -10.78
CA PRO A 476 58.45 6.41 -12.08
C PRO A 476 58.87 5.38 -13.13
N PRO A 477 58.25 5.38 -14.33
CA PRO A 477 58.61 4.46 -15.38
C PRO A 477 60.10 4.66 -15.68
N GLU A 478 60.88 3.57 -15.60
CA GLU A 478 62.27 3.61 -16.04
C GLU A 478 62.30 4.14 -17.48
N PRO A 479 63.21 5.07 -17.80
CA PRO A 479 63.28 5.66 -19.13
C PRO A 479 63.53 4.54 -20.13
N VAL A 480 62.49 4.19 -20.88
CA VAL A 480 62.57 3.27 -22.00
C VAL A 480 63.43 3.97 -23.04
N GLY A 481 64.70 3.59 -23.13
CA GLY A 481 65.60 4.05 -24.18
C GLY A 481 64.95 3.78 -25.55
N PRO A 482 65.15 4.65 -26.55
CA PRO A 482 64.54 4.51 -27.87
C PRO A 482 64.95 3.16 -28.46
N GLY A 483 64.05 2.19 -28.35
CA GLY A 483 64.18 0.91 -29.02
C GLY A 483 64.18 1.15 -30.53
N PRO A 484 65.00 0.42 -31.29
CA PRO A 484 65.04 0.55 -32.75
C PRO A 484 63.61 0.42 -33.29
N GLU A 485 63.19 1.41 -34.10
CA GLU A 485 61.90 1.36 -34.79
C GLU A 485 61.75 -0.02 -35.44
N PRO A 486 60.73 -0.81 -35.07
CA PRO A 486 60.53 -2.10 -35.68
C PRO A 486 60.29 -1.87 -37.17
N SER A 487 61.09 -2.54 -38.00
CA SER A 487 60.85 -2.61 -39.44
C SER A 487 59.35 -2.87 -39.70
N PRO A 488 58.74 -2.21 -40.70
CA PRO A 488 57.31 -2.39 -41.02
C PRO A 488 56.90 -3.87 -41.14
N GLU A 489 57.82 -4.72 -41.63
CA GLU A 489 57.62 -6.16 -41.74
C GLU A 489 57.59 -6.88 -40.38
N ALA A 490 58.42 -6.43 -39.44
CA ALA A 490 58.43 -6.97 -38.07
C ALA A 490 57.17 -6.56 -37.30
N GLY A 491 56.67 -5.34 -37.52
CA GLY A 491 55.40 -4.87 -36.95
C GLY A 491 54.20 -5.68 -37.45
N ALA A 492 54.10 -5.90 -38.77
CA ALA A 492 53.02 -6.69 -39.35
C ALA A 492 53.02 -8.15 -38.85
N LYS A 493 54.19 -8.77 -38.73
CA LYS A 493 54.32 -10.14 -38.20
C LYS A 493 53.89 -10.23 -36.73
N ALA A 494 54.32 -9.29 -35.89
CA ALA A 494 53.95 -9.28 -34.47
C ALA A 494 52.44 -9.07 -34.26
N VAL A 495 51.79 -8.23 -35.09
CA VAL A 495 50.32 -8.08 -35.08
C VAL A 495 49.63 -9.38 -35.50
N ALA A 496 50.12 -10.08 -36.52
CA ALA A 496 49.57 -11.37 -36.95
C ALA A 496 49.70 -12.45 -35.87
N ASP A 497 50.83 -12.50 -35.17
CA ASP A 497 51.07 -13.45 -34.08
C ASP A 497 50.11 -13.19 -32.90
N LEU A 498 49.88 -11.91 -32.53
CA LEU A 498 48.92 -11.54 -31.48
C LEU A 498 47.47 -11.83 -31.89
N MET A 499 47.10 -11.63 -33.15
CA MET A 499 45.77 -11.99 -33.68
C MET A 499 45.53 -13.50 -33.65
N THR A 500 46.56 -14.30 -33.93
CA THR A 500 46.50 -15.77 -33.86
C THR A 500 46.39 -16.23 -32.41
N LYS A 501 47.20 -15.65 -31.52
CA LYS A 501 47.14 -15.91 -30.08
C LYS A 501 45.75 -15.59 -29.49
N ALA A 502 45.15 -14.46 -29.89
CA ALA A 502 43.81 -14.10 -29.46
C ALA A 502 42.75 -15.11 -29.96
N ALA A 503 42.88 -15.61 -31.19
CA ALA A 503 42.00 -16.64 -31.74
C ALA A 503 42.10 -17.97 -30.97
N ASP A 504 43.33 -18.40 -30.64
CA ASP A 504 43.57 -19.62 -29.85
C ASP A 504 43.01 -19.50 -28.42
N LEU A 505 43.09 -18.31 -27.82
CA LEU A 505 42.53 -18.03 -26.50
C LEU A 505 41.00 -17.99 -26.54
N GLU A 506 40.41 -17.44 -27.59
CA GLU A 506 38.96 -17.48 -27.81
C GLU A 506 38.45 -18.91 -27.96
N GLN A 507 39.15 -19.77 -28.71
CA GLN A 507 38.81 -21.20 -28.83
C GLN A 507 38.90 -21.96 -27.51
N LYS A 508 39.77 -21.53 -26.60
CA LYS A 508 39.92 -22.10 -25.25
C LYS A 508 38.97 -21.47 -24.23
N GLU A 509 38.00 -20.66 -24.68
CA GLU A 509 37.05 -19.93 -23.83
C GLU A 509 37.72 -18.96 -22.83
N LYS A 510 38.96 -18.56 -23.08
CA LYS A 510 39.73 -17.62 -22.26
C LYS A 510 39.50 -16.18 -22.72
N PHE A 511 38.25 -15.73 -22.68
CA PHE A 511 37.81 -14.47 -23.29
C PHE A 511 38.55 -13.23 -22.74
N ALA A 512 38.88 -13.20 -21.45
CA ALA A 512 39.64 -12.09 -20.85
C ALA A 512 41.08 -12.01 -21.36
N GLU A 513 41.76 -13.15 -21.50
CA GLU A 513 43.12 -13.23 -22.05
C GLU A 513 43.14 -12.88 -23.55
N ALA A 514 42.12 -13.33 -24.29
CA ALA A 514 41.94 -12.98 -25.70
C ALA A 514 41.75 -11.47 -25.91
N LEU A 515 40.94 -10.83 -25.07
CA LEU A 515 40.72 -9.38 -25.07
C LEU A 515 42.01 -8.61 -24.79
N ALA A 516 42.77 -9.02 -23.77
CA ALA A 516 44.04 -8.39 -23.43
C ALA A 516 45.06 -8.47 -24.59
N ALA A 517 45.13 -9.62 -25.29
CA ALA A 517 46.00 -9.78 -26.45
C ALA A 517 45.61 -8.84 -27.62
N LEU A 518 44.32 -8.55 -27.82
CA LEU A 518 43.88 -7.61 -28.84
C LEU A 518 44.07 -6.15 -28.43
N GLU A 519 43.88 -5.80 -27.16
CA GLU A 519 44.15 -4.45 -26.65
C GLU A 519 45.65 -4.15 -26.61
N GLU A 520 46.50 -5.16 -26.43
CA GLU A 520 47.96 -5.07 -26.58
C GLU A 520 48.37 -4.61 -28.00
N ILE A 521 47.63 -5.01 -29.03
CA ILE A 521 47.85 -4.52 -30.40
C ILE A 521 47.60 -3.01 -30.48
N LYS A 522 46.53 -2.50 -29.87
CA LYS A 522 46.23 -1.05 -29.85
C LYS A 522 47.27 -0.25 -29.07
N ALA A 523 47.83 -0.84 -28.01
CA ALA A 523 48.80 -0.18 -27.14
C ALA A 523 50.21 -0.11 -27.74
N LYS A 524 50.62 -1.14 -28.50
CA LYS A 524 52.01 -1.28 -28.99
C LYS A 524 52.23 -0.84 -30.43
N PHE A 525 51.19 -0.79 -31.26
CA PHE A 525 51.33 -0.53 -32.68
C PHE A 525 50.50 0.67 -33.13
N ASP A 526 51.08 1.48 -34.02
CA ASP A 526 50.38 2.57 -34.71
C ASP A 526 49.12 2.05 -35.40
N GLN A 527 48.08 2.91 -35.47
CA GLN A 527 46.80 2.59 -36.08
C GLN A 527 46.90 2.10 -37.53
N LYS A 528 47.92 2.54 -38.27
CA LYS A 528 48.19 2.10 -39.66
C LYS A 528 48.51 0.60 -39.78
N PHE A 529 48.88 -0.07 -38.69
CA PHE A 529 49.17 -1.51 -38.64
C PHE A 529 47.98 -2.33 -38.11
N TRP A 530 46.86 -1.69 -37.76
CA TRP A 530 45.71 -2.40 -37.22
C TRP A 530 44.97 -3.15 -38.34
N PRO A 531 44.67 -4.45 -38.18
CA PRO A 531 43.78 -5.15 -39.09
C PRO A 531 42.40 -4.49 -39.06
N GLU A 532 41.73 -4.36 -40.21
CA GLU A 532 40.39 -3.75 -40.30
C GLU A 532 39.37 -4.40 -39.34
N GLN A 533 39.57 -5.68 -39.01
CA GLN A 533 38.67 -6.45 -38.15
C GLN A 533 38.96 -6.32 -36.64
N LEU A 534 40.04 -5.66 -36.22
CA LEU A 534 40.47 -5.62 -34.81
C LEU A 534 39.40 -5.05 -33.88
N GLU A 535 38.84 -3.89 -34.21
CA GLU A 535 37.83 -3.24 -33.36
C GLU A 535 36.52 -4.00 -33.31
N HIS A 536 36.17 -4.68 -34.40
CA HIS A 536 35.00 -5.54 -34.45
C HIS A 536 35.17 -6.76 -33.54
N ARG A 537 36.33 -7.42 -33.58
CA ARG A 537 36.65 -8.56 -32.70
C ARG A 537 36.69 -8.18 -31.22
N ILE A 538 37.26 -7.02 -30.88
CA ILE A 538 37.25 -6.51 -29.49
C ILE A 538 35.81 -6.34 -28.99
N ARG A 539 34.93 -5.73 -29.79
CA ARG A 539 33.51 -5.58 -29.43
C ARG A 539 32.80 -6.93 -29.26
N GLN A 540 33.04 -7.89 -30.16
CA GLN A 540 32.45 -9.22 -30.07
C GLN A 540 32.90 -9.97 -28.80
N LEU A 541 34.19 -9.91 -28.46
CA LEU A 541 34.72 -10.56 -27.25
C LEU A 541 34.21 -9.89 -25.97
N LYS A 542 34.03 -8.56 -25.94
CA LYS A 542 33.41 -7.87 -24.79
C LYS A 542 31.98 -8.34 -24.58
N ALA A 543 31.19 -8.39 -25.65
CA ALA A 543 29.81 -8.89 -25.58
C ALA A 543 29.72 -10.36 -25.14
N LYS A 544 30.60 -11.24 -25.64
CA LYS A 544 30.66 -12.65 -25.21
C LYS A 544 31.01 -12.78 -23.73
N LYS A 545 31.97 -11.99 -23.25
CA LYS A 545 32.39 -11.96 -21.84
C LYS A 545 31.25 -11.51 -20.94
N GLU A 546 30.59 -10.40 -21.28
CA GLU A 546 29.44 -9.88 -20.53
C GLU A 546 28.27 -10.88 -20.49
N ALA A 547 28.02 -11.60 -21.59
CA ALA A 547 27.01 -12.64 -21.62
C ALA A 547 27.34 -13.79 -20.65
N LEU A 548 28.59 -14.25 -20.61
CA LEU A 548 29.01 -15.31 -19.68
C LEU A 548 28.93 -14.89 -18.21
N GLU A 549 29.33 -13.66 -17.90
CA GLU A 549 29.18 -13.08 -16.56
C GLU A 549 27.69 -12.97 -16.17
N PHE A 550 26.83 -12.58 -17.10
CA PHE A 550 25.38 -12.52 -16.88
C PHE A 550 24.76 -13.90 -16.60
N PHE A 551 25.22 -14.95 -17.29
CA PHE A 551 24.75 -16.32 -17.08
C PHE A 551 25.42 -17.03 -15.89
N GLY A 552 26.29 -16.36 -15.13
CA GLY A 552 26.99 -16.96 -13.98
C GLY A 552 27.90 -18.12 -14.36
N MET A 553 28.32 -18.19 -15.63
CA MET A 553 29.30 -19.16 -16.09
C MET A 553 30.68 -18.51 -16.00
N ASP A 554 31.26 -18.54 -14.81
CA ASP A 554 32.67 -18.21 -14.63
C ASP A 554 33.49 -19.23 -15.43
N GLY A 555 33.96 -18.85 -16.62
CA GLY A 555 34.81 -19.67 -17.51
C GLY A 555 36.18 -20.06 -16.93
N GLY A 556 36.35 -19.91 -15.62
CA GLY A 556 37.53 -20.36 -14.88
C GLY A 556 37.43 -21.84 -14.60
N ASN A 557 37.94 -22.67 -15.51
CA ASN A 557 38.47 -24.03 -15.33
C ASN A 557 38.20 -24.67 -13.94
N THR A 558 36.94 -24.93 -13.61
CA THR A 558 36.57 -25.77 -12.48
C THR A 558 36.74 -27.20 -12.96
N LYS A 559 37.97 -27.68 -12.85
CA LYS A 559 38.26 -29.11 -12.95
C LYS A 559 37.30 -29.81 -11.97
N PRO A 560 36.42 -30.72 -12.41
CA PRO A 560 35.55 -31.42 -11.49
C PRO A 560 36.43 -32.14 -10.48
N ASP A 561 36.30 -31.80 -9.20
CA ASP A 561 36.97 -32.51 -8.12
C ASP A 561 36.41 -33.94 -8.09
N ASP A 562 37.21 -34.86 -8.62
CA ASP A 562 37.05 -36.32 -8.54
C ASP A 562 37.29 -36.82 -7.11
N LYS A 563 36.53 -36.27 -6.14
CA LYS A 563 36.51 -36.72 -4.75
C LYS A 563 35.09 -37.07 -4.32
N ASN A 564 34.57 -38.12 -4.94
CA ASN A 564 33.62 -39.01 -4.29
C ASN A 564 33.93 -40.45 -4.72
N LYS A 565 34.87 -41.06 -4.01
CA LYS A 565 35.06 -42.51 -3.85
C LYS A 565 35.34 -42.78 -2.38
#